data_AF-A0A956Z4W1-F1
#
_entry.id   AF-A0A956Z4W1-F1
#
_cell.length_a   1.000
_cell.length_b   1.000
_cell.length_c   1.000
_cell.angle_alpha   90.00
_cell.angle_beta   90.00
_cell.angle_gamma   90.00
#
_symmetry.space_group_name_H-M   'P 1'
#
loop_
_entity.id
_entity.type
_entity.pdbx_description
1 polymer ?
#
loop_
_entity_poly.entity_id
_entity_poly.type
_entity_poly.pdbx_seq_one_letter_code
_entity_poly.pdbx_strand_id
1 'polypeptide(L)' 'SFIGLGVQVPTPSWGSMISDGSRAISSYPNQAIFPALALFVVMFAFNFLGDGLRDALDPRMRGVD' A
#
# COMPACT_ATOMS: atom_id res chain seq x y z
N SER A 1 1.49 -20.39 -23.43
CA SER A 1 0.55 -20.97 -22.44
C SER A 1 0.20 -22.37 -22.87
N PHE A 2 0.63 -23.41 -22.14
CA PHE A 2 0.61 -24.80 -22.65
C PHE A 2 -0.02 -25.84 -21.70
N ILE A 3 -0.61 -25.47 -20.56
CA ILE A 3 -1.40 -26.43 -19.76
C ILE A 3 -2.60 -25.66 -19.18
N GLY A 4 -3.81 -25.97 -19.67
CA GLY A 4 -5.08 -25.27 -19.44
C GLY A 4 -5.67 -25.38 -18.03
N LEU A 5 -4.83 -25.33 -17.00
CA LEU A 5 -5.19 -25.22 -15.58
C LEU A 5 -4.38 -24.12 -14.86
N GLY A 6 -3.97 -23.09 -15.61
CA GLY A 6 -3.42 -21.88 -15.00
C GLY A 6 -4.57 -21.03 -14.49
N VAL A 7 -4.57 -20.69 -13.19
CA VAL A 7 -5.30 -19.54 -12.64
C VAL A 7 -5.32 -18.43 -13.69
N GLN A 8 -6.50 -17.90 -14.02
CA GLN A 8 -6.63 -16.74 -14.90
C GLN A 8 -5.83 -15.58 -14.30
N VAL A 9 -4.63 -15.39 -14.80
CA VAL A 9 -3.81 -14.22 -14.51
C VAL A 9 -4.49 -13.03 -15.21
N PRO A 10 -4.68 -11.87 -14.54
CA PRO A 10 -4.39 -11.57 -13.15
C PRO A 10 -5.62 -11.02 -12.42
N THR A 11 -5.93 -11.48 -11.20
CA THR A 11 -6.62 -10.58 -10.27
C THR A 11 -5.67 -9.40 -10.00
N PRO A 12 -6.01 -8.17 -10.42
CA PRO A 12 -5.11 -7.05 -10.23
C PRO A 12 -5.01 -6.75 -8.75
N SER A 13 -3.82 -6.98 -8.18
CA SER A 13 -3.46 -6.49 -6.84
C SER A 13 -2.68 -5.19 -6.99
N TRP A 14 -2.72 -4.31 -5.99
CA TRP A 14 -1.94 -3.07 -6.03
C TRP A 14 -0.43 -3.34 -6.18
N GLY A 15 0.09 -4.43 -5.58
CA GLY A 15 1.48 -4.85 -5.73
C GLY A 15 1.81 -5.36 -7.13
N SER A 16 0.96 -6.18 -7.74
CA SER A 16 1.17 -6.65 -9.12
C SER A 16 1.08 -5.49 -10.13
N MET A 17 0.18 -4.53 -9.91
CA MET A 17 0.06 -3.32 -10.74
C MET A 17 1.31 -2.44 -10.69
N ILE A 18 1.96 -2.30 -9.52
CA ILE A 18 3.23 -1.57 -9.41
C ILE A 18 4.36 -2.33 -10.11
N SER A 19 4.44 -3.65 -9.93
CA SER A 19 5.41 -4.50 -10.61
C SER A 19 5.31 -4.36 -12.13
N ASP A 20 4.09 -4.44 -12.67
CA ASP A 20 3.83 -4.30 -14.10
C ASP A 20 4.09 -2.86 -14.58
N GLY A 21 3.64 -1.87 -13.82
CA GLY A 21 3.89 -0.46 -14.09
C GLY A 21 5.37 -0.09 -14.05
N SER A 22 6.19 -0.76 -13.22
CA SER A 22 7.64 -0.52 -13.15
C SER A 22 8.35 -0.90 -14.46
N ARG A 23 7.86 -1.93 -15.15
CA ARG A 23 8.37 -2.35 -16.46
C ARG A 23 7.99 -1.35 -17.56
N ALA A 24 6.86 -0.68 -17.39
CA ALA A 24 6.35 0.33 -18.30
C ALA A 24 6.73 1.76 -17.87
N ILE A 25 7.53 1.95 -16.81
CA ILE A 25 7.68 3.27 -16.16
C ILE A 25 8.30 4.34 -17.09
N SER A 26 9.14 3.92 -18.03
CA SER A 26 9.75 4.80 -19.03
C SER A 26 8.76 5.29 -20.08
N SER A 27 7.65 4.57 -20.29
CA SER A 27 6.66 4.86 -21.34
C SER A 27 5.32 5.35 -20.77
N TYR A 28 4.85 4.73 -19.69
CA TYR A 28 3.57 4.97 -19.03
C TYR A 28 3.75 5.00 -17.51
N PRO A 29 4.43 6.04 -16.96
CA PRO A 29 4.71 6.13 -15.53
C PRO A 29 3.44 6.19 -14.67
N ASN A 30 2.34 6.70 -15.22
CA ASN A 30 1.04 6.76 -14.55
C ASN A 30 0.55 5.37 -14.07
N GLN A 31 0.86 4.29 -14.79
CA GLN A 31 0.43 2.93 -14.43
C GLN A 31 1.08 2.44 -13.12
N ALA A 32 2.28 2.91 -12.80
CA ALA A 32 2.95 2.61 -11.52
C ALA A 32 2.55 3.60 -10.41
N ILE A 33 2.39 4.89 -10.76
CA ILE A 33 2.19 5.96 -9.78
C ILE A 33 0.86 5.84 -9.03
N PHE A 34 -0.25 5.55 -9.74
CA PHE A 34 -1.56 5.45 -9.09
C PHE A 34 -1.63 4.37 -8.00
N PRO A 35 -1.31 3.10 -8.28
CA PRO A 35 -1.34 2.06 -7.25
C PRO A 35 -0.28 2.29 -6.15
N ALA A 36 0.87 2.90 -6.49
CA ALA A 36 1.88 3.26 -5.49
C ALA A 36 1.39 4.36 -4.53
N LEU A 37 0.70 5.38 -5.06
CA LEU A 37 0.15 6.47 -4.25
C LEU A 37 -0.99 5.96 -3.35
N ALA A 38 -1.84 5.07 -3.87
CA ALA A 38 -2.88 4.43 -3.07
C ALA A 38 -2.30 3.67 -1.87
N LEU A 39 -1.25 2.86 -2.08
CA LEU A 39 -0.54 2.19 -0.99
C LEU A 39 0.11 3.17 -0.02
N PHE A 40 0.75 4.22 -0.53
CA PHE A 40 1.36 5.25 0.30
C PHE A 40 0.34 5.90 1.24
N VAL A 41 -0.82 6.33 0.72
CA VAL A 41 -1.87 6.96 1.53
C VAL A 41 -2.41 6.00 2.58
N VAL A 42 -2.63 4.74 2.23
CA VAL A 42 -3.12 3.72 3.18
C VAL A 42 -2.09 3.49 4.28
N MET A 43 -0.81 3.29 3.94
CA MET A 43 0.25 3.11 4.93
C MET A 43 0.41 4.34 5.82
N PHE A 44 0.36 5.53 5.24
CA PHE A 44 0.43 6.79 5.97
C PHE A 44 -0.73 6.92 6.95
N ALA A 45 -1.97 6.65 6.52
CA ALA A 45 -3.14 6.70 7.38
C ALA A 45 -3.06 5.70 8.53
N PHE A 46 -2.61 4.47 8.27
CA PHE A 46 -2.42 3.47 9.33
C PHE A 46 -1.29 3.84 10.29
N ASN A 47 -0.21 4.43 9.79
CA ASN A 47 0.89 4.90 10.64
C ASN A 47 0.41 6.02 11.58
N PHE A 48 -0.31 7.00 11.05
CA PHE A 48 -0.91 8.08 11.83
C PHE A 48 -1.96 7.59 12.82
N LEU A 49 -2.80 6.63 12.42
CA LEU A 49 -3.78 6.01 13.30
C LEU A 49 -3.10 5.27 14.45
N GLY A 50 -2.00 4.55 14.16
CA GLY A 50 -1.20 3.86 15.17
C GLY A 50 -0.58 4.82 16.18
N ASP A 51 -0.02 5.93 15.69
CA ASP A 51 0.55 6.97 16.55
C ASP A 51 -0.52 7.69 17.38
N GLY A 52 -1.67 8.02 16.79
CA GLY A 52 -2.79 8.62 17.52
C GLY A 52 -3.42 7.68 18.55
N LEU A 53 -3.51 6.38 18.23
CA LEU A 53 -3.95 5.36 19.18
C LEU A 53 -2.94 5.19 20.31
N ARG A 54 -1.63 5.20 20.01
CA ARG A 54 -0.57 5.15 21.01
C ARG A 54 -0.63 6.35 21.94
N ASP A 55 -0.79 7.55 21.40
CA ASP A 55 -0.88 8.79 22.18
C ASP A 55 -2.12 8.80 23.08
N ALA A 56 -3.27 8.35 22.57
CA ALA A 56 -4.50 8.22 23.36
C ALA A 56 -4.40 7.14 24.46
N LEU A 57 -3.59 6.11 24.26
CA LEU A 57 -3.39 5.01 25.20
C LEU A 57 -2.17 5.21 26.12
N ASP A 58 -1.27 6.15 25.85
CA ASP A 58 -0.09 6.42 26.69
C ASP A 58 -0.53 7.12 27.99
N PRO A 59 -0.50 6.42 29.15
CA PRO A 59 -0.99 6.98 30.41
C PRO A 59 -0.02 8.00 31.03
N ARG A 60 1.13 8.25 30.40
CA ARG A 60 2.24 9.02 30.96
C ARG A 60 1.99 10.53 31.05
N MET A 61 0.86 11.03 30.53
CA MET A 61 0.39 12.40 30.74
C MET A 61 -0.49 12.59 32.00
N ARG A 62 -0.82 11.52 32.74
CA ARG A 62 -1.84 11.57 33.82
C ARG A 62 -1.32 11.53 35.26
N GLY A 63 -0.02 11.73 35.53
CA GLY A 63 0.44 11.67 36.92
C GLY A 63 1.82 12.26 37.18
N VAL A 64 1.91 13.59 37.20
CA VAL A 64 2.88 14.32 38.04
C VAL A 64 2.18 15.60 38.53
N ASP A 65 1.39 15.45 39.59
CA ASP A 65 1.04 16.51 40.55
C ASP A 65 1.27 15.94 41.96
#